data_AF-A0A3N5K4U6-F1
#
_entry.id   AF-A0A3N5K4U6-F1
#
_cell.length_a   1.000
_cell.length_b   1.000
_cell.length_c   1.000
_cell.angle_alpha   90.00
_cell.angle_beta   90.00
_cell.angle_gamma   90.00
#
_symmetry.space_group_name_H-M   'P 1'
#
loop_
_entity.id
_entity.type
_entity.pdbx_description
1 polymer ?
#
loop_
_entity_poly.entity_id
_entity_poly.type
_entity_poly.pdbx_seq_one_letter_code
_entity_poly.pdbx_strand_id
1 'polypeptide(L)'
;MLIHITTASPPYKVTQTKATEELKTRMGLRPAVARLFDAALQHSGIETRYVVVPDAELTPDKRFYPLENGVQRPDTKTRMTEYEHWTKVLAKEAVAKLMNETHSDPSSIRRMITVSCTGFYAPGVDQYLINEFHLPGDIRRTHIGFMGCAAALIGLTSVLESLHSANDLESTTLLVAVELCSLHLQTEPTRDNILANMIFADGCAAALFSRNPQYAPQLHLLSTHSHLFPNTAGFMGWKIGNTGFEMILSPELPRLILDEAVPVVGKILAGQGIDPRSIRHWVLHPGGRAILDSLQNGLQISDEDMRPSRTVLKNYGNMSSASILFVMKDLLRTRTIEAGEVVCAIAFGPGLTMEIALLKGA
;
A
#
# COMPACT_ATOMS: atom_id res chain seq x y z
N MET A 1 12.78 11.32 12.07
CA MET A 1 12.39 10.17 12.91
C MET A 1 10.92 9.89 12.64
N LEU A 2 10.48 8.63 12.59
CA LEU A 2 9.05 8.29 12.50
C LEU A 2 8.41 8.53 13.87
N ILE A 3 7.38 9.37 13.92
CA ILE A 3 6.66 9.72 15.13
C ILE A 3 5.44 8.83 15.31
N HIS A 4 4.60 8.71 14.28
CA HIS A 4 3.36 7.95 14.38
C HIS A 4 2.78 7.57 13.02
N ILE A 5 1.94 6.54 12.99
CA ILE A 5 1.19 6.10 11.80
C ILE A 5 -0.29 5.88 12.16
N THR A 6 -1.18 6.47 11.38
CA THR A 6 -2.63 6.21 11.44
C THR A 6 -3.15 5.68 10.11
N THR A 7 -4.33 5.08 10.16
CA THR A 7 -4.94 4.41 9.02
C THR A 7 -6.45 4.68 8.98
N ALA A 8 -6.99 4.69 7.76
CA ALA A 8 -8.40 4.77 7.46
C ALA A 8 -8.76 3.70 6.44
N SER A 9 -9.89 3.03 6.67
CA SER A 9 -10.44 2.01 5.78
C SER A 9 -11.82 2.48 5.31
N PRO A 10 -12.19 2.23 4.06
CA PRO A 10 -13.51 2.61 3.56
C PRO A 10 -14.64 1.82 4.22
N PRO A 11 -15.90 2.26 4.07
CA PRO A 11 -17.00 1.76 4.89
C PRO A 11 -17.41 0.32 4.57
N TYR A 12 -17.20 -0.15 3.33
CA TYR A 12 -17.71 -1.45 2.91
C TYR A 12 -16.69 -2.55 3.17
N LYS A 13 -16.98 -3.38 4.18
CA LYS A 13 -16.22 -4.59 4.50
C LYS A 13 -16.85 -5.81 3.82
N VAL A 14 -16.05 -6.57 3.07
CA VAL A 14 -16.48 -7.77 2.36
C VAL A 14 -15.61 -8.97 2.74
N THR A 15 -16.23 -10.14 2.94
CA THR A 15 -15.48 -11.38 3.13
C THR A 15 -14.95 -11.88 1.80
N GLN A 16 -13.80 -12.55 1.82
CA GLN A 16 -13.18 -13.04 0.59
C GLN A 16 -14.08 -14.04 -0.15
N THR A 17 -14.79 -14.90 0.58
CA THR A 17 -15.79 -15.82 0.01
C THR A 17 -16.91 -15.06 -0.71
N LYS A 18 -17.49 -14.04 -0.06
CA LYS A 18 -18.58 -13.25 -0.68
C LYS A 18 -18.10 -12.51 -1.92
N ALA A 19 -16.92 -11.88 -1.86
CA ALA A 19 -16.33 -11.20 -3.02
C ALA A 19 -16.09 -12.17 -4.18
N THR A 20 -15.67 -13.41 -3.90
CA THR A 20 -15.45 -14.45 -4.91
C THR A 20 -16.75 -14.80 -5.64
N GLU A 21 -17.84 -15.04 -4.92
CA GLU A 21 -19.13 -15.40 -5.53
C GLU A 21 -19.71 -14.26 -6.40
N GLU A 22 -19.56 -13.03 -5.93
CA GLU A 22 -19.95 -11.84 -6.70
C GLU A 22 -19.13 -11.70 -8.00
N LEU A 23 -17.81 -11.91 -7.92
CA LEU A 23 -16.92 -11.86 -9.09
C LEU A 23 -17.20 -12.98 -10.10
N LYS A 24 -17.49 -14.20 -9.64
CA LYS A 24 -17.91 -15.32 -10.49
C LYS A 24 -19.17 -14.96 -11.29
N THR A 25 -20.14 -14.32 -10.64
CA THR A 25 -21.38 -13.86 -11.29
C THR A 25 -21.08 -12.81 -12.36
N ARG A 26 -20.24 -11.82 -12.03
CA ARG A 26 -19.89 -10.69 -12.92
C ARG A 26 -19.05 -11.09 -14.14
N MET A 27 -18.23 -12.12 -14.02
CA MET A 27 -17.33 -12.57 -15.10
C MET A 27 -17.95 -13.64 -16.02
N GLY A 28 -19.25 -13.91 -15.87
CA GLY A 28 -19.96 -14.92 -16.64
C GLY A 28 -19.59 -16.33 -16.16
N LEU A 29 -20.48 -16.93 -15.37
CA LEU A 29 -20.38 -18.23 -14.69
C LEU A 29 -20.07 -19.42 -15.63
N ARG A 30 -18.85 -19.47 -16.16
CA ARG A 30 -18.31 -20.61 -16.90
C ARG A 30 -17.56 -21.53 -15.92
N PRO A 31 -17.75 -22.85 -15.98
CA PRO A 31 -17.11 -23.77 -15.03
C PRO A 31 -15.58 -23.63 -14.93
N ALA A 32 -14.90 -23.31 -16.04
CA ALA A 32 -13.46 -23.08 -16.05
C ALA A 32 -13.04 -21.81 -15.29
N VAL A 33 -13.81 -20.73 -15.42
CA VAL A 33 -13.56 -19.46 -14.72
C VAL A 33 -13.85 -19.61 -13.23
N ALA A 34 -14.94 -20.30 -12.88
CA ALA A 34 -15.29 -20.59 -11.48
C ALA A 34 -14.17 -21.33 -10.74
N ARG A 35 -13.56 -22.36 -11.37
CA ARG A 35 -12.43 -23.09 -10.80
C ARG A 35 -11.19 -22.22 -10.54
N LEU A 36 -10.92 -21.23 -11.41
CA LEU A 36 -9.82 -20.29 -11.18
C LEU A 36 -10.09 -19.41 -9.96
N PHE A 37 -11.33 -18.97 -9.77
CA PHE A 37 -11.75 -18.25 -8.57
C PHE A 37 -11.64 -19.10 -7.30
N ASP A 38 -12.05 -20.37 -7.36
CA ASP A 38 -11.93 -21.29 -6.23
C ASP A 38 -10.47 -21.51 -5.82
N ALA A 39 -9.58 -21.70 -6.80
CA ALA A 39 -8.15 -21.78 -6.56
C ALA A 39 -7.59 -20.47 -5.97
N ALA A 40 -7.96 -19.32 -6.55
CA ALA A 40 -7.53 -18.02 -6.05
C ALA A 40 -8.02 -17.75 -4.61
N LEU A 41 -9.26 -18.16 -4.28
CA LEU A 41 -9.83 -18.06 -2.93
C LEU A 41 -9.00 -18.86 -1.93
N GLN A 42 -8.74 -20.15 -2.22
CA GLN A 42 -7.96 -21.04 -1.36
C GLN A 42 -6.53 -20.55 -1.09
N HIS A 43 -5.92 -19.88 -2.07
CA HIS A 43 -4.53 -19.43 -1.98
C HIS A 43 -4.36 -17.93 -1.71
N SER A 44 -5.45 -17.17 -1.55
CA SER A 44 -5.39 -15.71 -1.36
C SER A 44 -4.66 -15.31 -0.07
N GLY A 45 -4.88 -16.04 1.02
CA GLY A 45 -4.46 -15.63 2.36
C GLY A 45 -5.27 -14.44 2.91
N ILE A 46 -6.43 -14.13 2.31
CA ILE A 46 -7.29 -13.00 2.63
C ILE A 46 -8.59 -13.52 3.23
N GLU A 47 -9.00 -12.98 4.38
CA GLU A 47 -10.30 -13.24 5.00
C GLU A 47 -11.29 -12.12 4.67
N THR A 48 -10.85 -10.87 4.80
CA THR A 48 -11.69 -9.69 4.53
C THR A 48 -10.94 -8.62 3.75
N ARG A 49 -11.70 -7.80 3.03
CA ARG A 49 -11.23 -6.58 2.36
C ARG A 49 -12.16 -5.43 2.66
N TYR A 50 -11.62 -4.23 2.56
CA TYR A 50 -12.38 -2.98 2.61
C TYR A 50 -12.34 -2.35 1.23
N VAL A 51 -13.50 -1.87 0.77
CA VAL A 51 -13.65 -1.24 -0.55
C VAL A 51 -14.54 0.01 -0.47
N VAL A 52 -14.38 0.93 -1.42
CA VAL A 52 -15.23 2.12 -1.57
C VAL A 52 -16.49 1.86 -2.42
N VAL A 53 -16.51 0.75 -3.16
CA VAL A 53 -17.66 0.42 -4.02
C VAL A 53 -18.79 -0.22 -3.19
N PRO A 54 -20.03 0.30 -3.27
CA PRO A 54 -21.17 -0.20 -2.51
C PRO A 54 -21.58 -1.62 -2.92
N ASP A 55 -21.13 -2.09 -4.08
CA ASP A 55 -21.30 -3.45 -4.59
C ASP A 55 -20.87 -4.56 -3.61
N ALA A 56 -20.07 -4.22 -2.59
CA ALA A 56 -19.72 -5.12 -1.49
C ALA A 56 -20.87 -5.39 -0.50
N GLU A 57 -21.94 -4.60 -0.48
CA GLU A 57 -23.12 -4.81 0.36
C GLU A 57 -23.99 -5.99 -0.14
N LEU A 58 -24.88 -6.53 0.70
CA LEU A 58 -25.76 -7.63 0.27
C LEU A 58 -26.87 -7.14 -0.67
N THR A 59 -27.42 -5.96 -0.36
CA THR A 59 -28.50 -5.32 -1.09
C THR A 59 -28.15 -3.84 -1.26
N PRO A 60 -27.18 -3.50 -2.13
CA PRO A 60 -26.81 -2.11 -2.34
C PRO A 60 -27.95 -1.33 -3.00
N ASP A 61 -28.29 -0.16 -2.46
CA ASP A 61 -29.28 0.75 -3.06
C ASP A 61 -28.85 1.23 -4.45
N LYS A 62 -27.54 1.33 -4.68
CA LYS A 62 -26.91 1.67 -5.96
C LYS A 62 -25.68 0.81 -6.18
N ARG A 63 -25.51 0.27 -7.38
CA ARG A 63 -24.30 -0.45 -7.81
C ARG A 63 -23.41 0.48 -8.62
N PHE A 64 -22.13 0.52 -8.27
CA PHE A 64 -21.12 1.16 -9.10
C PHE A 64 -20.83 0.31 -10.35
N TYR A 65 -20.97 -1.02 -10.24
CA TYR A 65 -20.87 -1.95 -11.35
C TYR A 65 -22.25 -2.60 -11.61
N PRO A 66 -23.10 -2.05 -12.50
CA PRO A 66 -24.43 -2.60 -12.75
C PRO A 66 -24.37 -3.98 -13.44
N LEU A 67 -25.39 -4.81 -13.19
CA LEU A 67 -25.51 -6.18 -13.74
C LEU A 67 -26.44 -6.26 -14.97
N GLU A 68 -27.20 -5.20 -15.29
CA GLU A 68 -28.23 -5.20 -16.34
C GLU A 68 -27.76 -4.57 -17.67
N ASN A 69 -28.26 -5.10 -18.80
CA ASN A 69 -28.05 -4.62 -20.18
C ASN A 69 -26.61 -4.65 -20.72
N GLY A 70 -25.91 -5.76 -20.46
CA GLY A 70 -24.52 -5.95 -20.89
C GLY A 70 -23.54 -5.39 -19.86
N VAL A 71 -22.25 -5.60 -20.12
CA VAL A 71 -21.16 -5.22 -19.21
C VAL A 71 -20.94 -3.71 -19.31
N GLN A 72 -21.81 -2.88 -18.73
CA GLN A 72 -21.47 -1.47 -18.55
C GLN A 72 -20.38 -1.37 -17.48
N ARG A 73 -19.14 -1.25 -17.95
CA ARG A 73 -17.98 -0.91 -17.11
C ARG A 73 -18.02 0.61 -16.93
N PRO A 74 -17.95 1.14 -15.69
CA PRO A 74 -17.66 2.54 -15.48
C PRO A 74 -16.45 2.94 -16.31
N ASP A 75 -16.58 4.01 -17.07
CA ASP A 75 -15.44 4.53 -17.83
C ASP A 75 -14.39 5.09 -16.85
N THR A 76 -13.20 5.36 -17.36
CA THR A 76 -12.10 5.90 -16.55
C THR A 76 -12.49 7.24 -15.92
N LYS A 77 -13.32 8.06 -16.57
CA LYS A 77 -13.76 9.35 -16.02
C LYS A 77 -14.63 9.15 -14.79
N THR A 78 -15.64 8.28 -14.84
CA THR A 78 -16.50 7.93 -13.70
C THR A 78 -15.67 7.39 -12.53
N ARG A 79 -14.68 6.53 -12.81
CA ARG A 79 -13.77 6.01 -11.79
C ARG A 79 -12.93 7.12 -11.15
N MET A 80 -12.44 8.08 -11.92
CA MET A 80 -11.66 9.21 -11.38
C MET A 80 -12.52 10.18 -10.56
N THR A 81 -13.81 10.34 -10.89
CA THR A 81 -14.76 11.12 -10.06
C THR A 81 -14.94 10.50 -8.68
N GLU A 82 -15.15 9.19 -8.61
CA GLU A 82 -15.23 8.48 -7.32
C GLU A 82 -13.88 8.47 -6.59
N TYR A 83 -12.78 8.31 -7.33
CA TYR A 83 -11.43 8.38 -6.76
C TYR A 83 -11.20 9.71 -6.06
N GLU A 84 -11.53 10.84 -6.70
CA GLU A 84 -11.39 12.17 -6.12
C GLU A 84 -12.22 12.31 -4.83
N HIS A 85 -13.47 11.83 -4.83
CA HIS A 85 -14.33 11.89 -3.65
C HIS A 85 -13.75 11.09 -2.48
N TRP A 86 -13.49 9.79 -2.69
CA TRP A 86 -13.06 8.88 -1.63
C TRP A 86 -11.64 9.16 -1.14
N THR A 87 -10.77 9.64 -2.02
CA THR A 87 -9.41 10.07 -1.63
C THR A 87 -9.47 11.18 -0.60
N LYS A 88 -10.33 12.20 -0.79
CA LYS A 88 -10.51 13.29 0.18
C LYS A 88 -11.04 12.76 1.50
N VAL A 89 -12.06 11.89 1.48
CA VAL A 89 -12.68 11.31 2.68
C VAL A 89 -11.65 10.53 3.51
N LEU A 90 -10.96 9.56 2.90
CA LEU A 90 -10.04 8.69 3.63
C LEU A 90 -8.76 9.40 4.07
N ALA A 91 -8.22 10.31 3.24
CA ALA A 91 -7.05 11.09 3.60
C ALA A 91 -7.35 12.04 4.77
N LYS A 92 -8.52 12.72 4.75
CA LYS A 92 -8.98 13.52 5.89
C LYS A 92 -9.07 12.68 7.15
N GLU A 93 -9.71 11.51 7.08
CA GLU A 93 -9.85 10.66 8.27
C GLU A 93 -8.50 10.23 8.84
N ALA A 94 -7.57 9.75 7.99
CA ALA A 94 -6.26 9.30 8.43
C ALA A 94 -5.45 10.45 9.05
N VAL A 95 -5.41 11.61 8.39
CA VAL A 95 -4.66 12.79 8.87
C VAL A 95 -5.29 13.38 10.15
N ALA A 96 -6.62 13.43 10.24
CA ALA A 96 -7.30 13.89 11.45
C ALA A 96 -6.97 13.01 12.66
N LYS A 97 -6.99 11.68 12.49
CA LYS A 97 -6.55 10.75 13.54
C LYS A 97 -5.09 10.99 13.92
N LEU A 98 -4.21 11.18 12.92
CA LEU A 98 -2.78 11.41 13.15
C LEU A 98 -2.55 12.67 14.00
N MET A 99 -3.18 13.78 13.63
CA MET A 99 -3.05 15.04 14.35
C MET A 99 -3.64 14.95 15.76
N ASN A 100 -4.77 14.26 15.92
CA ASN A 100 -5.39 14.05 17.23
C ASN A 100 -4.51 13.19 18.15
N GLU A 101 -3.92 12.10 17.64
CA GLU A 101 -3.10 11.18 18.43
C GLU A 101 -1.68 11.72 18.73
N THR A 102 -1.15 12.60 17.87
CA THR A 102 0.19 13.21 18.06
C THR A 102 0.14 14.60 18.69
N HIS A 103 -1.04 15.21 18.81
CA HIS A 103 -1.22 16.61 19.17
C HIS A 103 -0.34 17.55 18.35
N SER A 104 -0.10 17.21 17.08
CA SER A 104 0.80 17.98 16.22
C SER A 104 0.20 19.34 15.87
N ASP A 105 0.98 20.41 16.02
CA ASP A 105 0.62 21.73 15.51
C ASP A 105 0.63 21.70 13.97
N PRO A 106 -0.51 21.95 13.28
CA PRO A 106 -0.56 22.03 11.82
C PRO A 106 0.48 22.98 11.22
N SER A 107 0.84 24.06 11.93
CA SER A 107 1.82 25.05 11.47
C SER A 107 3.23 24.45 11.30
N SER A 108 3.55 23.42 12.10
CA SER A 108 4.85 22.76 12.09
C SER A 108 5.11 21.86 10.88
N ILE A 109 4.06 21.42 10.16
CA ILE A 109 4.18 20.46 9.06
C ILE A 109 4.64 21.17 7.78
N ARG A 110 5.96 21.24 7.55
CA ARG A 110 6.56 21.98 6.41
C ARG A 110 6.78 21.19 5.12
N ARG A 111 6.62 19.87 5.16
CA ARG A 111 6.72 19.00 4.00
C ARG A 111 5.50 18.09 3.92
N MET A 112 4.91 17.97 2.74
CA MET A 112 3.87 16.98 2.45
C MET A 112 4.26 16.12 1.27
N ILE A 113 4.17 14.81 1.47
CA ILE A 113 4.36 13.81 0.43
C ILE A 113 3.05 13.04 0.31
N THR A 114 2.46 13.02 -0.88
CA THR A 114 1.27 12.21 -1.17
C THR A 114 1.63 11.10 -2.13
N VAL A 115 1.02 9.93 -1.95
CA VAL A 115 1.33 8.71 -2.71
C VAL A 115 0.04 8.07 -3.17
N SER A 116 -0.07 7.81 -4.48
CA SER A 116 -1.11 6.94 -5.04
C SER A 116 -0.73 6.45 -6.43
N CYS A 117 -1.20 5.26 -6.80
CA CYS A 117 -1.16 4.79 -8.18
C CYS A 117 -2.53 4.43 -8.75
N THR A 118 -3.61 4.71 -8.02
CA THR A 118 -4.98 4.29 -8.37
C THR A 118 -5.85 5.45 -8.86
N GLY A 119 -5.30 6.66 -8.99
CA GLY A 119 -6.01 7.74 -9.66
C GLY A 119 -5.27 9.07 -9.64
N PHE A 120 -5.76 10.00 -10.46
CA PHE A 120 -5.20 11.34 -10.60
C PHE A 120 -6.31 12.36 -10.72
N TYR A 121 -6.19 13.47 -10.01
CA TYR A 121 -7.00 14.67 -10.20
C TYR A 121 -6.16 15.89 -9.79
N ALA A 122 -6.49 17.05 -10.36
CA ALA A 122 -5.82 18.31 -10.07
C ALA A 122 -6.87 19.42 -9.92
N PRO A 123 -6.83 20.24 -8.86
CA PRO A 123 -5.88 20.22 -7.73
C PRO A 123 -5.98 18.95 -6.88
N GLY A 124 -4.82 18.38 -6.49
CA GLY A 124 -4.73 17.05 -5.87
C GLY A 124 -5.12 17.00 -4.39
N VAL A 125 -4.99 15.81 -3.79
CA VAL A 125 -5.30 15.59 -2.36
C VAL A 125 -4.44 16.43 -1.43
N ASP A 126 -3.22 16.73 -1.85
CA ASP A 126 -2.31 17.62 -1.14
C ASP A 126 -2.92 19.01 -0.95
N GLN A 127 -3.48 19.60 -2.01
CA GLN A 127 -4.16 20.90 -1.95
C GLN A 127 -5.38 20.84 -1.03
N TYR A 128 -6.18 19.77 -1.12
CA TYR A 128 -7.34 19.56 -0.26
C TYR A 128 -6.94 19.51 1.23
N LEU A 129 -5.93 18.72 1.58
CA LEU A 129 -5.46 18.57 2.97
C LEU A 129 -4.89 19.88 3.53
N ILE A 130 -4.24 20.70 2.71
CA ILE A 130 -3.74 22.02 3.14
C ILE A 130 -4.89 22.90 3.63
N ASN A 131 -5.96 22.98 2.84
CA ASN A 131 -7.12 23.77 3.21
C ASN A 131 -7.86 23.17 4.40
N GLU A 132 -8.09 21.86 4.39
CA GLU A 132 -8.86 21.17 5.43
C GLU A 132 -8.22 21.30 6.82
N PHE A 133 -6.89 21.16 6.89
CA PHE A 133 -6.16 21.21 8.16
C PHE A 133 -5.45 22.54 8.42
N HIS A 134 -5.74 23.57 7.62
CA HIS A 134 -5.12 24.90 7.72
C HIS A 134 -3.58 24.83 7.77
N LEU A 135 -3.00 23.94 6.94
CA LEU A 135 -1.55 23.82 6.83
C LEU A 135 -0.98 25.09 6.19
N PRO A 136 0.27 25.48 6.48
CA PRO A 136 0.79 26.73 5.94
C PRO A 136 0.92 26.70 4.42
N GLY A 137 0.56 27.80 3.78
CA GLY A 137 0.46 27.90 2.31
C GLY A 137 1.79 27.79 1.55
N ASP A 138 2.92 27.89 2.25
CA ASP A 138 4.28 27.71 1.71
C ASP A 138 4.81 26.27 1.89
N ILE A 139 3.96 25.32 2.30
CA ILE A 139 4.35 23.91 2.47
C ILE A 139 4.92 23.34 1.18
N ARG A 140 6.07 22.65 1.29
CA ARG A 140 6.67 21.99 0.15
C ARG A 140 5.91 20.70 -0.12
N ARG A 141 5.40 20.54 -1.34
CA ARG A 141 4.56 19.40 -1.75
C ARG A 141 5.31 18.50 -2.72
N THR A 142 5.10 17.19 -2.62
CA THR A 142 5.54 16.21 -3.61
C THR A 142 4.47 15.14 -3.74
N HIS A 143 4.08 14.85 -4.98
CA HIS A 143 3.17 13.74 -5.28
C HIS A 143 3.97 12.63 -5.97
N ILE A 144 3.95 11.44 -5.40
CA ILE A 144 4.54 10.23 -5.98
C ILE A 144 3.40 9.44 -6.60
N GLY A 145 3.23 9.67 -7.90
CA GLY A 145 2.18 9.07 -8.72
C GLY A 145 2.64 7.82 -9.46
N PHE A 146 1.75 6.84 -9.61
CA PHE A 146 1.90 5.72 -10.55
C PHE A 146 3.10 4.77 -10.33
N MET A 147 3.73 4.77 -9.15
CA MET A 147 4.88 3.90 -8.84
C MET A 147 4.49 2.56 -8.19
N GLY A 148 3.19 2.24 -8.17
CA GLY A 148 2.65 0.97 -7.69
C GLY A 148 2.90 0.69 -6.21
N CYS A 149 2.93 -0.60 -5.86
CA CYS A 149 2.89 -1.04 -4.46
C CYS A 149 4.13 -0.65 -3.62
N ALA A 150 5.26 -0.32 -4.25
CA ALA A 150 6.48 0.14 -3.57
C ALA A 150 6.50 1.66 -3.28
N ALA A 151 5.53 2.41 -3.80
CA ALA A 151 5.59 3.87 -3.82
C ALA A 151 5.67 4.53 -2.44
N ALA A 152 5.15 3.90 -1.39
CA ALA A 152 5.27 4.43 -0.03
C ALA A 152 6.72 4.36 0.50
N LEU A 153 7.51 3.34 0.11
CA LEU A 153 8.94 3.28 0.46
C LEU A 153 9.76 4.29 -0.35
N ILE A 154 9.38 4.57 -1.60
CA ILE A 154 9.93 5.70 -2.38
C ILE A 154 9.61 7.02 -1.65
N GLY A 155 8.41 7.14 -1.09
CA GLY A 155 8.03 8.22 -0.19
C GLY A 155 8.96 8.34 1.03
N LEU A 156 9.39 7.22 1.63
CA LEU A 156 10.37 7.23 2.72
C LEU A 156 11.74 7.75 2.29
N THR A 157 12.18 7.49 1.06
CA THR A 157 13.39 8.13 0.51
C THR A 157 13.24 9.65 0.49
N SER A 158 12.12 10.16 -0.03
CA SER A 158 11.84 11.60 -0.03
C SER A 158 11.69 12.19 1.39
N VAL A 159 11.18 11.40 2.35
CA VAL A 159 11.17 11.78 3.78
C VAL A 159 12.61 11.90 4.29
N LEU A 160 13.46 10.89 4.05
CA LEU A 160 14.85 10.86 4.51
C LEU A 160 15.64 12.07 3.97
N GLU A 161 15.53 12.35 2.68
CA GLU A 161 16.12 13.53 2.03
C GLU A 161 15.61 14.82 2.66
N SER A 162 14.30 14.94 2.90
CA SER A 162 13.71 16.10 3.57
C SER A 162 14.29 16.29 4.97
N LEU A 163 14.35 15.24 5.79
CA LEU A 163 14.86 15.29 7.16
C LEU A 163 16.36 15.63 7.23
N HIS A 164 17.14 15.28 6.21
CA HIS A 164 18.56 15.64 6.09
C HIS A 164 18.78 17.06 5.59
N SER A 165 17.95 17.53 4.65
CA SER A 165 18.05 18.87 4.07
C SER A 165 17.46 19.98 4.95
N ALA A 166 16.60 19.63 5.90
CA ALA A 166 15.88 20.57 6.75
C ALA A 166 16.78 21.25 7.78
N ASN A 167 16.66 22.58 7.88
CA ASN A 167 16.97 23.30 9.12
C ASN A 167 15.85 23.03 10.15
N ASP A 168 16.05 23.35 11.44
CA ASP A 168 15.12 22.99 12.55
C ASP A 168 13.62 23.30 12.28
N LEU A 169 13.33 24.34 11.50
CA LEU A 169 11.98 24.77 11.12
C LEU A 169 11.29 23.88 10.08
N GLU A 170 12.03 23.12 9.26
CA GLU A 170 11.49 22.19 8.23
C GLU A 170 11.43 20.73 8.71
N SER A 171 11.51 20.54 10.03
CA SER A 171 11.79 19.23 10.64
C SER A 171 10.62 18.25 10.56
N THR A 172 9.39 18.66 10.23
CA THR A 172 8.19 17.79 10.24
C THR A 172 7.62 17.55 8.84
N THR A 173 7.52 16.28 8.46
CA THR A 173 7.01 15.78 7.18
C THR A 173 5.77 14.92 7.38
N LEU A 174 4.70 15.22 6.63
CA LEU A 174 3.50 14.41 6.52
C LEU A 174 3.56 13.55 5.25
N LEU A 175 3.50 12.23 5.40
CA LEU A 175 3.36 11.28 4.30
C LEU A 175 1.95 10.72 4.30
N VAL A 176 1.23 10.79 3.18
CA VAL A 176 -0.11 10.23 3.01
C VAL A 176 -0.14 9.31 1.80
N ALA A 177 -0.47 8.03 2.00
CA ALA A 177 -0.66 7.05 0.93
C ALA A 177 -2.12 6.62 0.88
N VAL A 178 -2.76 6.76 -0.28
CA VAL A 178 -4.18 6.46 -0.48
C VAL A 178 -4.37 5.65 -1.75
N GLU A 179 -5.06 4.52 -1.64
CA GLU A 179 -5.22 3.58 -2.75
C GLU A 179 -6.66 3.05 -2.80
N LEU A 180 -7.26 3.14 -3.98
CA LEU A 180 -8.66 2.79 -4.25
C LEU A 180 -8.74 1.80 -5.41
N CYS A 181 -8.14 0.63 -5.23
CA CYS A 181 -8.02 -0.38 -6.27
C CYS A 181 -9.37 -0.98 -6.71
N SER A 182 -10.36 -1.02 -5.82
CA SER A 182 -11.71 -1.54 -6.13
C SER A 182 -12.42 -0.74 -7.22
N LEU A 183 -12.03 0.53 -7.40
CA LEU A 183 -12.47 1.38 -8.51
C LEU A 183 -11.91 0.95 -9.86
N HIS A 184 -11.08 -0.09 -9.95
CA HIS A 184 -10.48 -0.59 -11.19
C HIS A 184 -10.81 -2.05 -11.50
N LEU A 185 -11.83 -2.61 -10.85
CA LEU A 185 -12.31 -3.96 -11.13
C LEU A 185 -12.61 -4.13 -12.62
N GLN A 186 -12.02 -5.18 -13.20
CA GLN A 186 -12.21 -5.61 -14.58
C GLN A 186 -13.09 -6.85 -14.64
N THR A 187 -13.92 -6.99 -15.67
CA THR A 187 -14.87 -8.11 -15.80
C THR A 187 -14.49 -9.12 -16.87
N GLU A 188 -13.44 -8.86 -17.65
CA GLU A 188 -12.93 -9.88 -18.57
C GLU A 188 -12.26 -11.00 -17.79
N PRO A 189 -12.63 -12.27 -18.02
CA PRO A 189 -12.13 -13.41 -17.25
C PRO A 189 -10.72 -13.85 -17.72
N THR A 190 -9.79 -12.90 -17.77
CA THR A 190 -8.36 -13.19 -17.93
C THR A 190 -7.77 -13.59 -16.59
N ARG A 191 -6.65 -14.32 -16.62
CA ARG A 191 -5.94 -14.73 -15.41
C ARG A 191 -5.55 -13.53 -14.54
N ASP A 192 -5.02 -12.49 -15.16
CA ASP A 192 -4.53 -11.29 -14.46
C ASP A 192 -5.69 -10.53 -13.80
N ASN A 193 -6.82 -10.38 -14.48
CA ASN A 193 -8.02 -9.75 -13.90
C ASN A 193 -8.58 -10.55 -12.73
N ILE A 194 -8.62 -11.89 -12.84
CA ILE A 194 -9.09 -12.76 -11.74
C ILE A 194 -8.17 -12.58 -10.53
N LEU A 195 -6.85 -12.65 -10.72
CA LEU A 195 -5.89 -12.48 -9.62
C LEU A 195 -5.97 -11.08 -9.00
N ALA A 196 -5.99 -10.03 -9.83
CA ALA A 196 -6.09 -8.65 -9.36
C ALA A 196 -7.36 -8.42 -8.53
N ASN A 197 -8.52 -8.81 -9.06
CA ASN A 197 -9.80 -8.65 -8.37
C ASN A 197 -9.91 -9.45 -7.07
N MET A 198 -9.09 -10.50 -6.94
CA MET A 198 -9.05 -11.35 -5.74
C MET A 198 -8.11 -10.82 -4.67
N ILE A 199 -7.12 -9.98 -4.99
CA ILE A 199 -6.14 -9.52 -3.99
C ILE A 199 -6.31 -8.07 -3.59
N PHE A 200 -6.67 -7.19 -4.53
CA PHE A 200 -6.64 -5.76 -4.30
C PHE A 200 -7.82 -5.26 -3.47
N ALA A 201 -7.54 -4.25 -2.66
CA ALA A 201 -8.46 -3.60 -1.75
C ALA A 201 -8.12 -2.10 -1.66
N ASP A 202 -8.82 -1.41 -0.78
CA ASP A 202 -8.74 0.04 -0.64
C ASP A 202 -8.32 0.43 0.78
N GLY A 203 -7.57 1.51 0.89
CA GLY A 203 -7.13 2.03 2.19
C GLY A 203 -6.31 3.29 2.09
N CYS A 204 -6.21 3.99 3.23
CA CYS A 204 -5.38 5.17 3.38
C CYS A 204 -4.55 5.06 4.66
N ALA A 205 -3.29 5.48 4.59
CA ALA A 205 -2.40 5.61 5.73
C ALA A 205 -1.76 7.00 5.74
N ALA A 206 -1.61 7.57 6.94
CA ALA A 206 -0.89 8.82 7.16
C ALA A 206 0.21 8.58 8.19
N ALA A 207 1.41 9.08 7.91
CA ALA A 207 2.58 8.93 8.77
C ALA A 207 3.23 10.29 9.02
N LEU A 208 3.55 10.57 10.30
CA LEU A 208 4.23 11.78 10.71
C LEU A 208 5.70 11.46 10.96
N PHE A 209 6.59 12.22 10.32
CA PHE A 209 8.02 12.16 10.59
C PHE A 209 8.47 13.51 11.11
N SER A 210 9.30 13.52 12.15
CA SER A 210 9.86 14.76 12.66
C SER A 210 11.29 14.62 13.17
N ARG A 211 12.03 15.74 13.19
CA ARG A 211 13.24 15.92 14.01
C ARG A 211 13.00 16.84 15.22
N ASN A 212 11.79 17.38 15.38
CA ASN A 212 11.46 18.23 16.49
C ASN A 212 11.52 17.43 17.80
N PRO A 213 12.32 17.86 18.80
CA PRO A 213 12.49 17.14 20.06
C PRO A 213 11.22 17.07 20.91
N GLN A 214 10.18 17.83 20.59
CA GLN A 214 8.89 17.75 21.27
C GLN A 214 8.17 16.42 21.02
N TYR A 215 8.51 15.70 19.96
CA TYR A 215 7.91 14.41 19.63
C TYR A 215 8.81 13.26 20.07
N ALA A 216 8.22 12.28 20.77
CA ALA A 216 8.87 11.00 21.03
C ALA A 216 8.82 10.15 19.75
N PRO A 217 9.97 9.76 19.16
CA PRO A 217 9.98 8.91 17.99
C PRO A 217 9.65 7.45 18.35
N GLN A 218 9.01 6.75 17.42
CA GLN A 218 8.83 5.30 17.48
C GLN A 218 9.97 4.55 16.77
N LEU A 219 10.44 5.09 15.65
CA LEU A 219 11.56 4.53 14.87
C LEU A 219 12.44 5.63 14.29
N HIS A 220 13.73 5.33 14.10
CA HIS A 220 14.64 6.16 13.32
C HIS A 220 14.81 5.57 11.93
N LEU A 221 14.48 6.34 10.88
CA LEU A 221 14.76 5.96 9.49
C LEU A 221 16.26 6.11 9.24
N LEU A 222 16.92 5.02 8.82
CA LEU A 222 18.38 4.95 8.68
C LEU A 222 18.83 5.15 7.23
N SER A 223 18.25 4.36 6.32
CA SER A 223 18.64 4.36 4.90
C SER A 223 17.51 3.79 4.06
N THR A 224 17.49 4.16 2.79
CA THR A 224 16.63 3.56 1.77
C THR A 224 17.47 3.06 0.60
N HIS A 225 17.00 2.00 -0.07
CA HIS A 225 17.71 1.36 -1.18
C HIS A 225 16.71 0.97 -2.26
N SER A 226 17.08 1.22 -3.51
CA SER A 226 16.27 0.87 -4.69
C SER A 226 17.04 -0.07 -5.61
N HIS A 227 16.35 -1.05 -6.17
CA HIS A 227 16.92 -1.98 -7.14
C HIS A 227 15.91 -2.29 -8.25
N LEU A 228 16.33 -2.09 -9.51
CA LEU A 228 15.55 -2.43 -10.71
C LEU A 228 16.08 -3.73 -11.32
N PHE A 229 15.22 -4.73 -11.49
CA PHE A 229 15.61 -6.01 -12.11
C PHE A 229 15.57 -5.91 -13.64
N PRO A 230 16.66 -6.27 -14.34
CA PRO A 230 16.72 -6.15 -15.80
C PRO A 230 15.71 -7.09 -16.48
N ASN A 231 15.14 -6.66 -17.61
CA ASN A 231 14.22 -7.46 -18.44
C ASN A 231 12.91 -7.90 -17.75
N THR A 232 12.47 -7.20 -16.70
CA THR A 232 11.26 -7.59 -15.94
C THR A 232 10.07 -6.64 -16.15
N ALA A 233 10.10 -5.78 -17.17
CA ALA A 233 9.08 -4.75 -17.40
C ALA A 233 7.65 -5.30 -17.58
N GLY A 234 7.52 -6.55 -18.04
CA GLY A 234 6.24 -7.25 -18.20
C GLY A 234 5.74 -7.97 -16.94
N PHE A 235 6.47 -7.95 -15.82
CA PHE A 235 6.14 -8.76 -14.65
C PHE A 235 5.09 -8.12 -13.75
N MET A 236 5.12 -6.79 -13.65
CA MET A 236 4.17 -6.01 -12.87
C MET A 236 3.97 -4.66 -13.54
N GLY A 237 2.73 -4.27 -13.79
CA GLY A 237 2.46 -3.00 -14.45
C GLY A 237 1.00 -2.57 -14.37
N TRP A 238 0.79 -1.29 -14.69
CA TRP A 238 -0.50 -0.67 -14.86
C TRP A 238 -0.54 0.05 -16.20
N LYS A 239 -1.65 -0.06 -16.93
CA LYS A 239 -1.94 0.72 -18.13
C LYS A 239 -3.25 1.48 -17.93
N ILE A 240 -3.31 2.73 -18.35
CA ILE A 240 -4.55 3.50 -18.29
C ILE A 240 -5.39 3.13 -19.52
N GLY A 241 -6.51 2.45 -19.29
CA GLY A 241 -7.48 2.11 -20.33
C GLY A 241 -8.67 3.08 -20.36
N ASN A 242 -9.65 2.78 -21.20
CA ASN A 242 -10.90 3.54 -21.26
C ASN A 242 -11.88 3.18 -20.13
N THR A 243 -11.70 2.04 -19.48
CA THR A 243 -12.60 1.49 -18.45
C THR A 243 -11.87 1.22 -17.14
N GLY A 244 -10.97 2.11 -16.75
CA GLY A 244 -10.12 1.99 -15.57
C GLY A 244 -8.68 1.66 -15.90
N PHE A 245 -7.91 1.40 -14.85
CA PHE A 245 -6.51 1.02 -14.97
C PHE A 245 -6.42 -0.51 -15.08
N GLU A 246 -5.67 -0.98 -16.05
CA GLU A 246 -5.49 -2.38 -16.40
C GLU A 246 -4.20 -2.90 -15.80
N MET A 247 -4.30 -3.98 -15.05
CA MET A 247 -3.18 -4.56 -14.33
C MET A 247 -2.52 -5.70 -15.11
N ILE A 248 -1.20 -5.77 -15.01
CA ILE A 248 -0.38 -6.88 -15.49
C ILE A 248 0.30 -7.51 -14.28
N LEU A 249 0.16 -8.82 -14.12
CA LEU A 249 0.81 -9.55 -13.02
C LEU A 249 1.28 -10.95 -13.46
N SER A 250 2.59 -11.07 -13.68
CA SER A 250 3.20 -12.32 -14.14
C SER A 250 3.07 -13.44 -13.11
N PRO A 251 2.75 -14.68 -13.52
CA PRO A 251 2.82 -15.87 -12.67
C PRO A 251 4.22 -16.14 -12.10
N GLU A 252 5.26 -15.64 -12.75
CA GLU A 252 6.66 -15.93 -12.42
C GLU A 252 7.19 -15.04 -11.29
N LEU A 253 6.42 -14.02 -10.88
CA LEU A 253 6.85 -13.05 -9.88
C LEU A 253 7.31 -13.68 -8.55
N PRO A 254 6.62 -14.67 -7.94
CA PRO A 254 7.10 -15.31 -6.71
C PRO A 254 8.47 -15.98 -6.89
N ARG A 255 8.68 -16.64 -8.03
CA ARG A 255 9.94 -17.29 -8.35
C ARG A 255 11.06 -16.28 -8.54
N LEU A 256 10.81 -15.21 -9.29
CA LEU A 256 11.76 -14.10 -9.48
C LEU A 256 12.18 -13.48 -8.14
N ILE A 257 11.23 -13.31 -7.21
CA ILE A 257 11.53 -12.79 -5.86
C ILE A 257 12.45 -13.74 -5.10
N LEU A 258 12.15 -15.04 -5.11
CA LEU A 258 12.97 -16.03 -4.41
C LEU A 258 14.38 -16.16 -5.03
N ASP A 259 14.46 -16.30 -6.35
CA ASP A 259 15.69 -16.65 -7.06
C ASP A 259 16.61 -15.43 -7.24
N GLU A 260 16.05 -14.21 -7.39
CA GLU A 260 16.83 -13.01 -7.70
C GLU A 260 16.75 -11.93 -6.61
N ALA A 261 15.56 -11.59 -6.10
CA ALA A 261 15.42 -10.48 -5.17
C ALA A 261 16.01 -10.77 -3.78
N VAL A 262 15.77 -11.98 -3.24
CA VAL A 262 16.29 -12.39 -1.93
C VAL A 262 17.83 -12.29 -1.85
N PRO A 263 18.61 -12.80 -2.83
CA PRO A 263 20.05 -12.56 -2.85
C PRO A 263 20.46 -11.08 -2.84
N VAL A 264 19.70 -10.22 -3.53
CA VAL A 264 19.97 -8.77 -3.56
C VAL A 264 19.70 -8.14 -2.19
N VAL A 265 18.61 -8.53 -1.51
CA VAL A 265 18.32 -8.11 -0.13
C VAL A 265 19.49 -8.47 0.78
N GLY A 266 20.00 -9.71 0.69
CA GLY A 266 21.16 -10.15 1.47
C GLY A 266 22.41 -9.31 1.23
N LYS A 267 22.70 -8.93 -0.03
CA LYS A 267 23.83 -8.05 -0.38
C LYS A 267 23.67 -6.64 0.17
N ILE A 268 22.47 -6.07 0.09
CA ILE A 268 22.17 -4.72 0.61
C ILE A 268 22.35 -4.71 2.13
N LEU A 269 21.77 -5.70 2.84
CA LEU A 269 21.91 -5.81 4.30
C LEU A 269 23.35 -6.02 4.73
N ALA A 270 24.11 -6.90 4.05
CA ALA A 270 25.52 -7.10 4.32
C ALA A 270 26.35 -5.83 4.10
N GLY A 271 26.05 -5.04 3.06
CA GLY A 271 26.68 -3.73 2.82
C GLY A 271 26.39 -2.69 3.90
N GLN A 272 25.33 -2.89 4.70
CA GLN A 272 25.02 -2.08 5.89
C GLN A 272 25.54 -2.72 7.18
N GLY A 273 26.27 -3.84 7.11
CA GLY A 273 26.77 -4.56 8.28
C GLY A 273 25.68 -5.31 9.07
N ILE A 274 24.56 -5.63 8.43
CA ILE A 274 23.40 -6.27 9.07
C ILE A 274 23.32 -7.73 8.61
N ASP A 275 23.28 -8.67 9.56
CA ASP A 275 22.96 -10.07 9.28
C ASP A 275 21.43 -10.20 9.15
N PRO A 276 20.88 -10.65 8.00
CA PRO A 276 19.44 -10.84 7.85
C PRO A 276 18.83 -11.72 8.96
N ARG A 277 19.59 -12.69 9.49
CA ARG A 277 19.14 -13.62 10.54
C ARG A 277 18.98 -12.96 11.91
N SER A 278 19.59 -11.79 12.14
CA SER A 278 19.42 -11.03 13.38
C SER A 278 18.20 -10.13 13.36
N ILE A 279 17.57 -9.92 12.20
CA ILE A 279 16.39 -9.06 12.06
C ILE A 279 15.16 -9.80 12.57
N ARG A 280 14.55 -9.27 13.62
CA ARG A 280 13.28 -9.76 14.19
C ARG A 280 12.07 -8.96 13.72
N HIS A 281 12.28 -7.77 13.17
CA HIS A 281 11.21 -6.84 12.82
C HIS A 281 11.14 -6.65 11.31
N TRP A 282 10.32 -7.46 10.66
CA TRP A 282 10.10 -7.41 9.22
C TRP A 282 8.80 -6.71 8.86
N VAL A 283 8.87 -5.75 7.96
CA VAL A 283 7.71 -5.04 7.38
C VAL A 283 7.67 -5.39 5.90
N LEU A 284 6.99 -6.48 5.53
CA LEU A 284 6.95 -6.95 4.15
C LEU A 284 5.65 -6.51 3.49
N HIS A 285 5.73 -5.91 2.31
CA HIS A 285 4.54 -5.54 1.56
C HIS A 285 3.67 -6.77 1.29
N PRO A 286 2.39 -6.79 1.71
CA PRO A 286 1.49 -7.92 1.53
C PRO A 286 0.92 -7.94 0.10
N GLY A 287 1.80 -8.07 -0.90
CA GLY A 287 1.42 -8.07 -2.32
C GLY A 287 0.57 -9.27 -2.73
N GLY A 288 0.62 -10.32 -1.92
CA GLY A 288 -0.11 -11.58 -2.06
C GLY A 288 0.61 -12.68 -1.29
N ARG A 289 -0.12 -13.76 -0.95
CA ARG A 289 0.45 -14.87 -0.17
C ARG A 289 1.74 -15.44 -0.77
N ALA A 290 1.76 -15.71 -2.07
CA ALA A 290 2.92 -16.31 -2.74
C ALA A 290 4.18 -15.42 -2.68
N ILE A 291 4.02 -14.09 -2.69
CA ILE A 291 5.13 -13.14 -2.54
C ILE A 291 5.70 -13.21 -1.12
N LEU A 292 4.81 -13.20 -0.11
CA LEU A 292 5.21 -13.33 1.29
C LEU A 292 5.90 -14.67 1.56
N ASP A 293 5.37 -15.77 1.00
CA ASP A 293 5.95 -17.11 1.14
C ASP A 293 7.35 -17.16 0.50
N SER A 294 7.56 -16.50 -0.64
CA SER A 294 8.86 -16.45 -1.32
C SER A 294 9.91 -15.68 -0.49
N LEU A 295 9.53 -14.52 0.06
CA LEU A 295 10.40 -13.76 0.97
C LEU A 295 10.70 -14.54 2.25
N GLN A 296 9.67 -15.13 2.87
CA GLN A 296 9.83 -15.90 4.11
C GLN A 296 10.81 -17.04 3.92
N ASN A 297 10.64 -17.84 2.87
CA ASN A 297 11.48 -18.99 2.59
C ASN A 297 12.91 -18.57 2.25
N GLY A 298 13.08 -17.55 1.41
CA GLY A 298 14.40 -17.10 0.96
C GLY A 298 15.22 -16.41 2.04
N LEU A 299 14.58 -15.62 2.91
CA LEU A 299 15.23 -14.90 4.00
C LEU A 299 15.19 -15.67 5.34
N GLN A 300 14.60 -16.86 5.36
CA GLN A 300 14.43 -17.72 6.54
C GLN A 300 13.72 -17.00 7.71
N ILE A 301 12.67 -16.22 7.38
CA ILE A 301 11.91 -15.44 8.35
C ILE A 301 10.99 -16.39 9.13
N SER A 302 10.95 -16.22 10.45
CA SER A 302 10.08 -17.04 11.30
C SER A 302 8.60 -16.71 11.07
N ASP A 303 7.69 -17.66 11.33
CA ASP A 303 6.24 -17.40 11.27
C ASP A 303 5.82 -16.25 12.21
N GLU A 304 6.54 -16.14 13.33
CA GLU A 304 6.33 -15.10 14.31
C GLU A 304 6.66 -13.71 13.74
N ASP A 305 7.77 -13.58 13.02
CA ASP A 305 8.22 -12.30 12.45
C ASP A 305 7.43 -11.96 11.17
N MET A 306 6.83 -12.95 10.51
CA MET A 306 5.89 -12.75 9.38
C MET A 306 4.52 -12.22 9.81
N ARG A 307 4.18 -12.31 11.10
CA ARG A 307 2.83 -12.05 11.62
C ARG A 307 2.24 -10.70 11.19
N PRO A 308 2.95 -9.55 11.26
CA PRO A 308 2.37 -8.27 10.87
C PRO A 308 1.93 -8.24 9.40
N SER A 309 2.80 -8.69 8.51
CA SER A 309 2.55 -8.72 7.06
C SER A 309 1.38 -9.64 6.71
N ARG A 310 1.34 -10.85 7.32
CA ARG A 310 0.23 -11.81 7.12
C ARG A 310 -1.09 -11.32 7.72
N THR A 311 -1.05 -10.64 8.86
CA THR A 311 -2.24 -10.06 9.51
C THR A 311 -2.86 -8.98 8.65
N VAL A 312 -2.05 -8.11 8.06
CA VAL A 312 -2.57 -7.07 7.15
C VAL A 312 -3.13 -7.69 5.88
N LEU A 313 -2.43 -8.64 5.24
CA LEU A 313 -2.97 -9.36 4.08
C LEU A 313 -4.32 -9.99 4.41
N LYS A 314 -4.40 -10.70 5.53
CA LYS A 314 -5.59 -11.42 5.98
C LYS A 314 -6.79 -10.49 6.16
N ASN A 315 -6.60 -9.36 6.83
CA ASN A 315 -7.72 -8.52 7.27
C ASN A 315 -8.08 -7.42 6.29
N TYR A 316 -7.15 -7.00 5.43
CA TYR A 316 -7.33 -5.85 4.55
C TYR A 316 -7.09 -6.16 3.07
N GLY A 317 -6.42 -7.26 2.72
CA GLY A 317 -5.95 -7.52 1.36
C GLY A 317 -4.77 -6.62 0.96
N ASN A 318 -4.54 -6.51 -0.36
CA ASN A 318 -3.50 -5.65 -0.92
C ASN A 318 -4.07 -4.25 -1.24
N MET A 319 -3.77 -3.27 -0.41
CA MET A 319 -4.14 -1.84 -0.60
C MET A 319 -3.04 -1.08 -1.34
N SER A 320 -2.34 -1.72 -2.28
CA SER A 320 -1.19 -1.17 -3.01
C SER A 320 -0.19 -0.48 -2.05
N SER A 321 0.28 0.74 -2.36
CA SER A 321 1.31 1.47 -1.62
C SER A 321 0.96 1.71 -0.15
N ALA A 322 -0.32 1.86 0.21
CA ALA A 322 -0.75 2.06 1.59
C ALA A 322 -0.47 0.83 2.49
N SER A 323 -0.41 -0.37 1.90
CA SER A 323 -0.31 -1.63 2.66
C SER A 323 0.92 -1.70 3.55
N ILE A 324 2.07 -1.21 3.08
CA ILE A 324 3.31 -1.28 3.85
C ILE A 324 3.23 -0.44 5.15
N LEU A 325 2.49 0.67 5.12
CA LEU A 325 2.27 1.52 6.29
C LEU A 325 1.28 0.88 7.27
N PHE A 326 0.29 0.12 6.78
CA PHE A 326 -0.55 -0.72 7.63
C PHE A 326 0.28 -1.80 8.34
N VAL A 327 1.22 -2.44 7.63
CA VAL A 327 2.11 -3.46 8.23
C VAL A 327 3.02 -2.83 9.28
N MET A 328 3.60 -1.67 8.99
CA MET A 328 4.43 -0.95 9.95
C MET A 328 3.64 -0.55 11.19
N LYS A 329 2.40 -0.07 11.03
CA LYS A 329 1.50 0.23 12.16
C LYS A 329 1.17 -1.02 12.98
N ASP A 330 0.88 -2.16 12.34
CA ASP A 330 0.58 -3.40 13.05
C ASP A 330 1.81 -3.93 13.81
N LEU A 331 3.00 -3.83 13.24
CA LEU A 331 4.26 -4.14 13.92
C LEU A 331 4.42 -3.28 15.18
N LEU A 332 4.33 -1.96 15.04
CA LEU A 332 4.48 -1.00 16.16
C LEU A 332 3.45 -1.19 17.28
N ARG A 333 2.26 -1.70 16.94
CA ARG A 333 1.21 -1.99 17.92
C ARG A 333 1.39 -3.34 18.62
N THR A 334 1.99 -4.32 17.96
CA THR A 334 2.01 -5.72 18.43
C THR A 334 3.38 -6.20 18.89
N ARG A 335 4.42 -5.37 18.74
CA ARG A 335 5.80 -5.66 19.12
C ARG A 335 6.39 -4.49 19.89
N THR A 336 7.17 -4.83 20.91
CA THR A 336 8.17 -3.91 21.44
C THR A 336 9.39 -3.99 20.53
N ILE A 337 9.91 -2.84 20.14
CA ILE A 337 11.13 -2.71 19.33
C ILE A 337 12.12 -1.95 20.20
N GLU A 338 13.14 -2.64 20.70
CA GLU A 338 14.11 -2.03 21.61
C GLU A 338 15.04 -1.08 20.86
N ALA A 339 15.61 -0.12 21.59
CA ALA A 339 16.53 0.87 21.02
C ALA A 339 17.70 0.16 20.30
N GLY A 340 17.88 0.49 19.01
CA GLY A 340 18.93 -0.10 18.17
C GLY A 340 18.56 -1.39 17.44
N GLU A 341 17.42 -2.03 17.76
CA GLU A 341 16.94 -3.17 16.97
C GLU A 341 16.53 -2.73 15.57
N VAL A 342 16.94 -3.49 14.55
CA VAL A 342 16.70 -3.15 13.15
C VAL A 342 15.29 -3.57 12.71
N VAL A 343 14.62 -2.67 12.00
CA VAL A 343 13.39 -2.94 11.24
C VAL A 343 13.72 -2.87 9.75
N CYS A 344 13.38 -3.92 9.00
CA CYS A 344 13.59 -3.97 7.56
C CYS A 344 12.25 -4.00 6.83
N ALA A 345 11.98 -2.95 6.06
CA ALA A 345 10.79 -2.84 5.22
C ALA A 345 11.13 -3.13 3.77
N ILE A 346 10.36 -4.01 3.11
CA ILE A 346 10.58 -4.40 1.70
C ILE A 346 9.26 -4.32 0.94
N ALA A 347 9.28 -3.68 -0.23
CA ALA A 347 8.16 -3.65 -1.15
C ALA A 347 8.62 -3.79 -2.60
N PHE A 348 7.70 -4.27 -3.45
CA PHE A 348 7.93 -4.44 -4.88
C PHE A 348 6.93 -3.58 -5.67
N GLY A 349 7.37 -3.02 -6.79
CA GLY A 349 6.54 -2.21 -7.69
C GLY A 349 6.78 -2.55 -9.16
N PRO A 350 6.08 -1.88 -10.09
CA PRO A 350 6.27 -2.06 -11.52
C PRO A 350 7.73 -1.92 -11.93
N GLY A 351 8.18 -2.76 -12.88
CA GLY A 351 9.57 -2.72 -13.34
C GLY A 351 10.18 -4.08 -13.63
N LEU A 352 10.14 -5.10 -12.77
CA LEU A 352 9.98 -5.15 -11.32
C LEU A 352 11.02 -4.24 -10.64
N THR A 353 10.57 -3.39 -9.72
CA THR A 353 11.43 -2.60 -8.84
C THR A 353 11.28 -3.10 -7.41
N MET A 354 12.38 -3.17 -6.65
CA MET A 354 12.37 -3.45 -5.21
C MET A 354 12.86 -2.21 -4.46
N GLU A 355 12.12 -1.85 -3.43
CA GLU A 355 12.46 -0.78 -2.50
C GLU A 355 12.64 -1.37 -1.11
N ILE A 356 13.69 -0.92 -0.42
CA ILE A 356 14.00 -1.30 0.96
C ILE A 356 14.15 -0.04 1.80
N ALA A 357 13.54 -0.03 2.99
CA ALA A 357 13.83 0.97 4.02
C ALA A 357 14.31 0.27 5.29
N LEU A 358 15.45 0.72 5.81
CA LEU A 358 15.99 0.29 7.08
C LEU A 358 15.67 1.34 8.14
N LEU A 359 15.08 0.90 9.24
CA LEU A 359 14.81 1.70 10.41
C LEU A 359 15.42 1.02 11.64
N LYS A 360 15.45 1.73 12.77
CA LYS A 360 15.78 1.14 14.08
C LYS A 360 14.84 1.60 15.18
N GLY A 361 14.69 0.78 16.22
CA GLY A 361 14.03 1.14 17.46
C GLY A 361 14.56 2.45 18.04
N ALA A 362 13.64 3.27 18.53
CA ALA A 362 13.87 4.65 18.91
C ALA A 362 14.69 4.84 20.19
#